data_AF-A0A0F9FA44-F1
#
_entry.id   AF-A0A0F9FA44-F1
#
_cell.length_a   1.000
_cell.length_b   1.000
_cell.length_c   1.000
_cell.angle_alpha   90.00
_cell.angle_beta   90.00
_cell.angle_gamma   90.00
#
_symmetry.space_group_name_H-M   'P 1'
#
loop_
_entity.id
_entity.type
_entity.pdbx_description
1 polymer ?
#
loop_
_entity_poly.entity_id
_entity_poly.type
_entity_poly.pdbx_seq_one_letter_code
_entity_poly.pdbx_strand_id
1 'polypeptide(L)'
;MMSGPKASEADWLGALRRFALITLVGHLIWEIAHTPLYTIWVEESWGEIAFAVMHCTAGDLLIAMSTLLLALFAFGSASWPRDRVAPVLVATIVLGVGYT
;
A
#
# COMPACT_ATOMS: atom_id res chain seq x y z
N MET A 1 -8.16 25.34 30.11
CA MET A 1 -7.42 25.45 28.83
C MET A 1 -7.39 24.05 28.23
N MET A 2 -8.27 23.77 27.26
CA MET A 2 -8.42 22.44 26.67
C MET A 2 -7.35 22.24 25.60
N SER A 3 -6.37 21.38 25.86
CA SER A 3 -5.44 20.91 24.84
C SER A 3 -6.16 19.89 23.96
N GLY A 4 -6.70 20.35 22.82
CA GLY A 4 -7.20 19.46 21.77
C GLY A 4 -6.06 18.71 21.07
N PRO A 5 -6.33 17.60 20.35
CA PRO A 5 -5.30 16.84 19.65
C PRO A 5 -4.55 17.73 18.65
N LYS A 6 -3.21 17.63 18.66
CA LYS A 6 -2.31 18.39 17.80
C LYS A 6 -2.60 18.07 16.33
N ALA A 7 -2.98 19.10 15.56
CA ALA A 7 -3.22 19.00 14.10
C ALA A 7 -2.02 18.45 13.29
N SER A 8 -0.83 18.28 13.89
CA SER A 8 0.33 17.65 13.27
C SER A 8 0.34 16.12 13.31
N GLU A 9 -0.25 15.49 14.33
CA GLU A 9 -0.27 14.01 14.45
C GLU A 9 -1.41 13.37 13.67
N ALA A 10 -2.51 14.09 13.47
CA ALA A 10 -3.67 13.58 12.72
C ALA A 10 -3.40 13.42 11.20
N ASP A 11 -2.40 14.13 10.66
CA ASP A 11 -2.15 14.22 9.23
C ASP A 11 -1.40 13.00 8.66
N TRP A 12 -0.36 12.53 9.36
CA TRP A 12 0.43 11.36 8.91
C TRP A 12 -0.37 10.05 8.99
N LEU A 13 -1.14 9.85 10.06
CA LEU A 13 -1.97 8.66 10.19
C LEU A 13 -3.07 8.62 9.13
N GLY A 14 -3.64 9.79 8.80
CA GLY A 14 -4.60 9.94 7.71
C GLY A 14 -3.97 9.60 6.35
N ALA A 15 -2.76 10.08 6.08
CA ALA A 15 -2.04 9.77 4.85
C ALA A 15 -1.68 8.28 4.74
N LEU A 16 -1.20 7.64 5.81
CA LEU A 16 -0.93 6.20 5.82
C LEU A 16 -2.20 5.38 5.57
N ARG A 17 -3.33 5.74 6.21
CA ARG A 17 -4.61 5.07 5.98
C ARG A 17 -5.09 5.22 4.54
N ARG A 18 -4.98 6.43 3.97
CA ARG A 18 -5.35 6.68 2.57
C ARG A 18 -4.46 5.89 1.62
N PHE A 19 -3.15 5.90 1.84
CA PHE A 19 -2.21 5.12 1.05
C PHE A 19 -2.56 3.62 1.13
N ALA A 20 -2.72 3.07 2.33
CA ALA A 20 -3.10 1.67 2.52
C ALA A 20 -4.42 1.32 1.82
N LEU A 21 -5.45 2.16 1.93
CA LEU A 21 -6.75 1.92 1.29
C LEU A 21 -6.66 2.00 -0.23
N ILE A 22 -5.97 3.01 -0.78
CA ILE A 22 -5.80 3.17 -2.23
C ILE A 22 -5.03 1.98 -2.81
N THR A 23 -3.93 1.60 -2.17
CA THR A 23 -3.11 0.45 -2.58
C THR A 23 -3.91 -0.84 -2.46
N LEU A 24 -4.57 -1.10 -1.33
CA LEU A 24 -5.37 -2.30 -1.13
C LEU A 24 -6.46 -2.45 -2.19
N VAL A 25 -7.24 -1.39 -2.44
CA VAL A 25 -8.33 -1.42 -3.42
C VAL A 25 -7.77 -1.51 -4.84
N GLY A 26 -6.70 -0.80 -5.15
CA GLY A 26 -6.04 -0.85 -6.46
C GLY A 26 -5.52 -2.25 -6.79
N HIS A 27 -4.78 -2.88 -5.87
CA HIS A 27 -4.29 -4.24 -6.03
C HIS A 27 -5.42 -5.26 -6.08
N LEU A 28 -6.45 -5.13 -5.23
CA LEU A 28 -7.61 -6.04 -5.29
C LEU A 28 -8.31 -5.99 -6.65
N ILE A 29 -8.56 -4.77 -7.18
CA ILE A 29 -9.16 -4.60 -8.50
C ILE A 29 -8.25 -5.19 -9.58
N TRP A 30 -6.94 -4.94 -9.48
CA TRP A 30 -5.94 -5.47 -10.40
C TRP A 30 -5.92 -7.00 -10.42
N GLU A 31 -5.83 -7.64 -9.25
CA GLU A 31 -5.79 -9.09 -9.11
C GLU A 31 -7.07 -9.74 -9.65
N ILE A 32 -8.26 -9.19 -9.34
CA ILE A 32 -9.53 -9.68 -9.87
C ILE A 32 -9.58 -9.54 -11.40
N ALA A 33 -9.08 -8.42 -11.95
CA ALA A 33 -9.06 -8.20 -13.40
C ALA A 33 -8.03 -9.09 -14.13
N HIS A 34 -6.92 -9.41 -13.47
CA HIS A 34 -5.82 -10.19 -14.05
C HIS A 34 -6.01 -11.71 -13.92
N THR A 35 -6.62 -12.17 -12.82
CA THR A 35 -6.84 -13.60 -12.54
C THR A 35 -7.47 -14.40 -13.70
N PRO A 36 -8.46 -13.89 -14.46
CA PRO A 36 -9.05 -14.59 -15.60
C PRO A 36 -8.07 -14.89 -16.75
N LEU A 37 -6.89 -14.27 -16.77
CA LEU A 37 -5.84 -14.54 -17.77
C LEU A 37 -4.98 -15.76 -17.43
N TYR A 38 -5.12 -16.32 -16.21
CA TYR A 38 -4.33 -17.45 -15.73
C TYR A 38 -5.13 -18.77 -15.76
N THR A 39 -4.42 -19.90 -15.86
CA THR A 39 -5.01 -21.24 -15.87
C THR A 39 -5.82 -21.56 -14.61
N ILE A 40 -5.46 -20.95 -13.47
CA ILE A 40 -6.18 -21.08 -12.20
C ILE A 40 -7.66 -20.69 -12.31
N TRP A 41 -8.02 -19.82 -13.26
CA TRP A 41 -9.42 -19.46 -13.48
C TRP A 41 -10.27 -20.61 -14.04
N VAL A 42 -9.64 -21.53 -14.77
CA VAL A 42 -10.31 -22.66 -15.43
C VAL A 42 -10.22 -23.94 -14.60
N GLU A 43 -9.10 -24.15 -13.92
CA GLU A 43 -8.76 -25.43 -13.30
C GLU A 43 -9.09 -25.49 -11.80
N GLU A 44 -9.10 -24.35 -11.10
CA GLU A 44 -9.25 -24.29 -9.65
C GLU A 44 -10.69 -23.98 -9.22
N SER A 45 -11.00 -24.29 -7.95
CA SER A 45 -12.29 -23.93 -7.36
C SER A 45 -12.40 -22.43 -7.07
N TRP A 46 -13.63 -21.93 -6.97
CA TRP A 46 -13.90 -20.55 -6.55
C TRP A 46 -13.27 -20.17 -5.20
N GLY A 47 -13.09 -21.14 -4.30
CA GLY A 47 -12.43 -20.93 -3.00
C GLY A 47 -10.92 -20.72 -3.13
N GLU A 48 -10.27 -21.51 -3.98
CA GLU A 48 -8.84 -21.39 -4.29
C GLU A 48 -8.53 -20.08 -5.03
N ILE A 49 -9.38 -19.71 -5.99
CA ILE A 49 -9.30 -18.43 -6.69
C ILE A 49 -9.42 -17.26 -5.69
N ALA A 50 -10.40 -17.29 -4.80
CA ALA A 50 -10.58 -16.25 -3.79
C ALA A 50 -9.39 -16.19 -2.81
N PHE A 51 -8.86 -17.34 -2.40
CA PHE A 51 -7.67 -17.40 -1.57
C PHE A 51 -6.45 -16.81 -2.27
N ALA A 52 -6.21 -17.14 -3.54
CA ALA A 52 -5.10 -16.62 -4.32
C ALA A 52 -5.17 -15.09 -4.45
N VAL A 53 -6.32 -14.55 -4.85
CA VAL A 53 -6.54 -13.10 -4.96
C VAL A 53 -6.29 -12.41 -3.62
N MET A 54 -6.81 -12.95 -2.52
CA MET A 54 -6.62 -12.38 -1.17
C MET A 54 -5.17 -12.47 -0.70
N HIS A 55 -4.49 -13.60 -0.95
CA HIS A 55 -3.10 -13.80 -0.56
C HIS A 55 -2.17 -12.86 -1.32
N CYS A 56 -2.34 -12.73 -2.64
CA CYS A 56 -1.58 -11.80 -3.48
C CYS A 56 -1.81 -10.36 -3.04
N THR A 57 -3.08 -9.95 -2.92
CA THR A 57 -3.45 -8.59 -2.49
C THR A 57 -2.86 -8.25 -1.11
N ALA A 58 -2.87 -9.19 -0.17
CA ALA A 58 -2.29 -9.00 1.16
C ALA A 58 -0.76 -8.88 1.10
N GLY A 59 -0.10 -9.69 0.26
CA GLY A 59 1.33 -9.59 -0.01
C GLY A 59 1.72 -8.23 -0.60
N ASP A 60 0.99 -7.77 -1.60
CA ASP A 60 1.20 -6.47 -2.24
C ASP A 60 1.07 -5.31 -1.26
N LEU A 61 0.02 -5.32 -0.43
CA LEU A 61 -0.16 -4.30 0.60
C LEU A 61 1.02 -4.31 1.60
N LEU A 62 1.48 -5.50 2.00
CA LEU A 62 2.63 -5.64 2.91
C LEU A 62 3.90 -5.06 2.29
N ILE A 63 4.17 -5.35 1.02
CA ILE A 63 5.33 -4.82 0.29
C ILE A 63 5.23 -3.30 0.17
N ALA A 64 4.07 -2.78 -0.25
CA ALA A 64 3.84 -1.34 -0.40
C ALA A 64 3.99 -0.57 0.92
N MET A 65 3.49 -1.11 2.03
CA MET A 65 3.63 -0.50 3.35
C MET A 65 5.06 -0.59 3.87
N SER A 66 5.74 -1.72 3.64
CA SER A 66 7.16 -1.91 4.02
C SER A 66 8.07 -0.94 3.27
N THR A 67 7.87 -0.80 1.97
CA THR A 67 8.66 0.12 1.13
C THR A 67 8.37 1.58 1.44
N LEU A 68 7.12 1.94 1.75
CA LEU A 68 6.78 3.27 2.26
C LEU A 68 7.45 3.55 3.60
N LEU A 69 7.47 2.58 4.52
CA LEU A 69 8.15 2.72 5.80
C LEU A 69 9.65 2.95 5.62
N LEU A 70 10.31 2.17 4.76
CA LEU A 70 11.73 2.36 4.44
C LEU A 70 11.99 3.73 3.79
N ALA A 71 11.14 4.16 2.86
CA ALA A 71 11.24 5.48 2.24
C ALA A 71 11.05 6.62 3.24
N LEU A 72 10.12 6.48 4.20
CA LEU A 72 9.94 7.43 5.30
C LEU A 72 11.16 7.47 6.23
N PHE A 73 11.78 6.32 6.54
CA PHE A 73 13.02 6.29 7.31
C PHE A 73 14.19 6.97 6.59
N ALA A 74 14.30 6.80 5.27
CA ALA A 74 15.40 7.35 4.49
C ALA A 74 15.22 8.83 4.11
N PHE A 75 13.98 9.25 3.79
CA PHE A 75 13.70 10.56 3.17
C PHE A 75 12.56 11.34 3.84
N GLY A 76 11.89 10.76 4.83
CA GLY A 76 10.80 11.39 5.56
C GLY A 76 11.26 12.54 6.47
N SER A 77 10.30 13.33 6.92
CA SER A 77 10.49 14.40 7.90
C SER A 77 9.39 14.36 8.96
N ALA A 78 9.61 15.01 10.10
CA ALA A 78 8.58 15.16 11.14
C ALA A 78 7.35 15.95 10.66
N SER A 79 7.45 16.67 9.54
CA SER A 79 6.36 17.41 8.90
C SER A 79 5.63 16.61 7.82
N TRP A 80 6.07 15.39 7.50
CA TRP A 80 5.38 14.53 6.53
C TRP A 80 3.93 14.25 7.00
N PRO A 81 2.91 14.34 6.12
CA PRO A 81 2.95 14.40 4.67
C PRO A 81 2.94 15.83 4.07
N ARG A 82 3.15 16.89 4.85
CA ARG A 82 3.15 18.26 4.31
C ARG A 82 4.41 18.59 3.51
N ASP A 83 5.54 18.01 3.89
CA ASP A 83 6.80 18.12 3.16
C ASP A 83 7.30 16.75 2.70
N ARG A 84 8.23 16.75 1.72
CA ARG A 84 8.97 15.56 1.28
C ARG A 84 8.11 14.41 0.75
N VAL A 85 6.87 14.68 0.32
CA VAL A 85 5.98 13.64 -0.27
C VAL A 85 6.59 13.02 -1.53
N ALA A 86 7.04 13.84 -2.48
CA ALA A 86 7.59 13.34 -3.74
C ALA A 86 8.81 12.41 -3.57
N PRO A 87 9.89 12.78 -2.85
CA PRO A 87 11.02 11.88 -2.67
C PRO A 87 10.66 10.60 -1.92
N VAL A 88 9.75 10.67 -0.93
CA VAL A 88 9.25 9.47 -0.24
C VAL A 88 8.50 8.56 -1.21
N LEU A 89 7.55 9.08 -1.99
CA LEU A 89 6.78 8.27 -2.95
C LEU A 89 7.66 7.69 -4.05
N VAL A 90 8.62 8.45 -4.59
CA VAL A 90 9.57 7.94 -5.59
C VAL A 90 10.41 6.81 -5.01
N ALA A 91 10.94 6.97 -3.79
CA ALA A 91 11.68 5.91 -3.12
C ALA A 91 10.79 4.68 -2.85
N THR A 92 9.54 4.87 -2.40
CA THR A 92 8.57 3.78 -2.24
C THR A 92 8.38 2.99 -3.53
N ILE A 93 8.19 3.68 -4.66
CA ILE A 93 7.99 3.04 -5.97
C ILE A 93 9.25 2.30 -6.40
N VAL A 94 10.44 2.93 -6.31
CA VAL A 94 11.70 2.30 -6.70
C VAL A 94 11.99 1.06 -5.84
N LEU A 95 11.75 1.13 -4.54
CA LEU A 95 11.92 -0.01 -3.63
C LEU A 95 10.90 -1.12 -3.90
N GLY A 96 9.65 -0.76 -4.18
CA GLY A 96 8.59 -1.72 -4.53
C GLY A 96 8.91 -2.47 -5.82
N VAL A 97 9.19 -1.73 -6.89
CA VAL A 97 9.59 -2.30 -8.20
C VAL A 97 10.89 -3.08 -8.10
N GLY A 98 11.82 -2.69 -7.22
CA GLY A 98 13.07 -3.43 -7.03
C GLY A 98 12.90 -4.77 -6.29
N TYR A 99 11.79 -4.97 -5.59
CA TYR A 99 11.48 -6.21 -4.88
C TYR A 99 10.72 -7.22 -5.74
N THR A 100 9.78 -6.72 -6.56
CA THR A 100 8.89 -7.52 -7.43
C THR A 100 9.50 -7.75 -8.80
#